data_AF-A0A1H0AHM3-F1
#
_entry.id   AF-A0A1H0AHM3-F1
#
_cell.length_a   1.000
_cell.length_b   1.000
_cell.length_c   1.000
_cell.angle_alpha   90.00
_cell.angle_beta   90.00
_cell.angle_gamma   90.00
#
_symmetry.space_group_name_H-M   'P 1'
#
loop_
_entity.id
_entity.type
_entity.pdbx_description
1 polymer ?
#
loop_
_entity_poly.entity_id
_entity_poly.type
_entity_poly.pdbx_seq_one_letter_code
_entity_poly.pdbx_strand_id
1 'polypeptide(L)' 'MPKTRRGPNDRSNSEERLKKTIRHMEAAEIAREYAPAKDLAGIEKKNEQRAKSIEELEKEIKAADNLGLKGYL' A
#
# COMPACT_ATOMS: atom_id res chain seq x y z
N MET A 1 -5.88 -12.51 25.94
CA MET A 1 -6.17 -12.03 24.57
C MET A 1 -5.09 -12.57 23.65
N PRO A 2 -5.35 -13.51 22.72
CA PRO A 2 -4.33 -13.89 21.77
C PRO A 2 -4.13 -12.69 20.84
N LYS A 3 -2.97 -12.03 20.94
CA LYS A 3 -2.54 -11.07 19.93
C LYS A 3 -2.28 -11.90 18.69
N THR A 4 -3.26 -12.02 17.79
CA THR A 4 -3.06 -12.52 16.44
C THR A 4 -2.10 -11.55 15.75
N ARG A 5 -0.80 -11.76 15.97
CA ARG A 5 0.25 -11.11 15.21
C ARG A 5 0.15 -11.70 13.81
N ARG A 6 -0.72 -11.10 13.00
CA ARG A 6 -0.78 -11.31 11.56
C ARG A 6 0.64 -11.12 11.05
N GLY A 7 1.23 -12.19 10.53
CA GLY A 7 2.61 -12.18 10.09
C GLY A 7 2.81 -11.13 8.98
N PRO A 8 4.06 -10.76 8.67
CA PRO A 8 4.35 -9.81 7.60
C PRO A 8 3.77 -10.19 6.22
N ASN A 9 3.38 -11.46 6.03
CA ASN A 9 2.78 -12.01 4.80
C ASN A 9 1.29 -12.39 4.94
N ASP A 10 0.60 -11.96 5.99
CA ASP A 10 -0.85 -12.18 6.09
C ASP A 10 -1.57 -11.26 5.10
N ARG A 11 -2.36 -11.83 4.19
CA ARG A 11 -3.14 -11.11 3.17
C ARG A 11 -3.93 -9.94 3.78
N SER A 12 -4.51 -10.14 4.96
CA SER A 12 -5.30 -9.11 5.63
C SER A 12 -4.44 -7.90 6.03
N ASN A 13 -3.14 -8.12 6.29
CA ASN A 13 -2.16 -7.09 6.58
C ASN A 13 -1.74 -6.35 5.29
N SER A 14 -1.51 -7.07 4.19
CA SER A 14 -1.18 -6.47 2.89
C SER A 14 -2.32 -5.60 2.32
N GLU A 15 -3.58 -6.04 2.44
CA GLU A 15 -4.75 -5.24 2.03
C GLU A 15 -4.94 -3.97 2.87
N GLU A 16 -4.73 -4.06 4.18
CA GLU A 16 -4.82 -2.91 5.09
C GLU A 16 -3.69 -1.90 4.81
N ARG A 17 -2.47 -2.40 4.58
CA ARG A 17 -1.33 -1.59 4.14
C ARG A 17 -1.59 -0.92 2.80
N LEU A 18 -2.17 -1.64 1.83
CA LEU A 18 -2.53 -1.10 0.52
C LEU A 18 -3.50 0.08 0.66
N LYS A 19 -4.62 -0.14 1.37
CA LYS A 19 -5.63 0.91 1.64
C LYS A 19 -5.02 2.12 2.33
N LYS A 20 -4.13 1.91 3.30
CA LYS A 20 -3.43 3.00 4.00
C LYS A 20 -2.50 3.76 3.06
N THR A 21 -1.79 3.06 2.19
CA THR A 21 -0.86 3.67 1.23
C THR A 21 -1.59 4.52 0.20
N ILE A 22 -2.74 4.04 -0.31
CA ILE A 22 -3.63 4.78 -1.21
C ILE A 22 -4.14 6.06 -0.53
N ARG A 23 -4.68 5.98 0.69
CA ARG A 23 -5.13 7.16 1.44
C ARG A 23 -4.02 8.19 1.67
N HIS A 24 -2.79 7.74 1.92
CA HIS A 24 -1.65 8.64 2.06
C HIS A 24 -1.24 9.31 0.73
N MET A 25 -1.47 8.63 -0.40
CA MET A 25 -1.26 9.20 -1.73
C MET A 25 -2.32 10.25 -2.04
N GLU A 26 -3.61 9.94 -1.84
CA GLU A 26 -4.72 10.88 -2.01
C GLU A 26 -4.57 12.13 -1.12
N ALA A 27 -4.23 11.94 0.16
CA ALA A 27 -3.99 13.06 1.07
C ALA A 27 -2.79 13.93 0.62
N ALA A 28 -1.77 13.31 0.02
CA ALA A 28 -0.63 14.03 -0.51
C ALA A 28 -0.95 14.76 -1.84
N GLU A 29 -1.84 14.22 -2.66
CA GLU A 29 -2.37 14.91 -3.85
C GLU A 29 -3.21 16.12 -3.47
N ILE A 30 -4.07 16.00 -2.45
CA ILE A 30 -4.80 17.16 -1.93
C ILE A 30 -3.81 18.18 -1.36
N ALA A 31 -2.79 17.73 -0.60
CA ALA A 31 -1.76 18.63 -0.09
C ALA A 31 -0.98 19.33 -1.21
N ARG A 32 -0.82 18.69 -2.38
CA ARG A 32 -0.18 19.27 -3.57
C ARG A 32 -0.92 20.51 -4.07
N GLU A 33 -2.24 20.54 -4.00
CA GLU A 33 -3.05 21.69 -4.45
C GLU A 33 -2.78 22.96 -3.63
N TYR A 34 -2.41 22.80 -2.36
CA TYR A 34 -2.16 23.92 -1.44
C TYR A 34 -0.67 24.11 -1.11
N ALA A 35 0.21 23.23 -1.60
CA ALA A 35 1.63 23.25 -1.29
C ALA A 35 2.38 24.29 -2.15
N PRO A 36 3.39 24.98 -1.58
CA PRO A 36 4.23 25.88 -2.35
C PRO A 36 5.07 25.12 -3.37
N ALA A 37 5.46 25.78 -4.47
CA ALA A 37 6.21 25.16 -5.57
C ALA A 37 7.49 24.41 -5.15
N LYS A 38 8.13 24.86 -4.06
CA LYS A 38 9.33 24.22 -3.48
C LYS A 38 9.05 22.84 -2.88
N ASP A 39 7.83 22.60 -2.39
CA ASP A 39 7.43 21.36 -1.74
C ASP A 39 6.76 20.37 -2.71
N LEU A 40 6.29 20.86 -3.87
CA LEU A 40 5.66 20.03 -4.92
C LEU A 40 6.58 18.88 -5.37
N ALA A 41 7.85 19.17 -5.66
CA ALA A 41 8.81 18.15 -6.09
C ALA A 41 9.03 17.06 -5.03
N GLY A 42 8.98 17.42 -3.75
CA GLY A 42 9.07 16.48 -2.64
C GLY A 42 7.82 15.61 -2.49
N ILE A 43 6.64 16.19 -2.72
CA ILE A 43 5.36 15.50 -2.72
C ILE A 43 5.28 14.51 -3.90
N GLU A 44 5.64 14.94 -5.11
CA GLU A 44 5.66 14.11 -6.31
C GLU A 44 6.59 12.90 -6.14
N LYS A 45 7.83 13.12 -5.69
CA LYS A 45 8.78 12.03 -5.45
C LYS A 45 8.28 11.01 -4.43
N LYS A 46 7.59 11.47 -3.38
CA LYS A 46 6.97 10.57 -2.38
C LYS A 46 5.75 9.85 -2.95
N ASN A 47 4.97 10.50 -3.82
CA ASN A 47 3.86 9.86 -4.51
C ASN A 47 4.32 8.77 -5.49
N GLU A 48 5.41 8.99 -6.23
CA GLU A 48 6.02 7.95 -7.07
C GLU A 48 6.45 6.72 -6.25
N GLN A 49 7.03 6.93 -5.07
CA GLN A 49 7.38 5.85 -4.16
C GLN A 49 6.14 5.10 -3.65
N ARG A 50 5.07 5.82 -3.30
CA ARG A 50 3.79 5.22 -2.89
C ARG A 50 3.17 4.40 -4.02
N ALA A 51 3.22 4.88 -5.26
CA ALA A 51 2.72 4.16 -6.43
C ALA A 51 3.47 2.82 -6.63
N LYS A 52 4.80 2.82 -6.50
CA LYS A 52 5.59 1.56 -6.53
C LYS A 52 5.20 0.61 -5.41
N SER A 53 5.04 1.11 -4.19
CA SER A 53 4.59 0.28 -3.05
C SER A 53 3.18 -0.27 -3.24
N ILE A 54 2.27 0.48 -3.87
CA ILE A 54 0.92 0.03 -4.23
C ILE A 54 1.03 -1.14 -5.22
N GLU A 55 1.80 -1.01 -6.29
CA GLU A 55 2.00 -2.11 -7.27
C GLU A 55 2.60 -3.37 -6.63
N GLU A 56 3.58 -3.21 -5.74
CA GLU A 56 4.18 -4.34 -5.01
C GLU A 56 3.15 -5.03 -4.11
N LEU A 57 2.37 -4.27 -3.33
CA LEU A 57 1.32 -4.82 -2.47
C LEU A 57 0.20 -5.50 -3.27
N GLU A 58 -0.19 -4.94 -4.43
CA GLU A 58 -1.15 -5.57 -5.32
C GLU A 58 -0.62 -6.89 -5.91
N LYS A 59 0.66 -6.94 -6.27
CA LYS A 59 1.32 -8.19 -6.71
C LYS A 59 1.36 -9.21 -5.59
N GLU A 60 1.69 -8.81 -4.36
CA GLU A 60 1.67 -9.68 -3.18
C GLU A 60 0.27 -10.25 -2.92
N ILE A 61 -0.78 -9.42 -2.97
CA ILE A 61 -2.17 -9.86 -2.76
C ILE A 61 -2.59 -10.83 -3.86
N LYS A 62 -2.31 -10.53 -5.13
CA LYS A 62 -2.59 -11.44 -6.26
C LYS A 62 -1.80 -12.74 -6.18
N ALA A 63 -0.55 -12.69 -5.73
CA ALA A 63 0.27 -13.89 -5.53
C ALA A 63 -0.29 -14.75 -4.39
N ALA A 64 -0.75 -14.13 -3.30
CA ALA A 64 -1.44 -14.82 -2.21
C ALA A 64 -2.77 -15.45 -2.66
N ASP A 65 -3.53 -14.76 -3.51
CA ASP A 65 -4.76 -15.29 -4.15
C ASP A 65 -4.46 -16.55 -4.99
N ASN A 66 -3.41 -16.49 -5.82
CA ASN A 66 -3.01 -17.62 -6.65
C ASN A 66 -2.42 -18.79 -5.84
N LEU A 67 -1.76 -18.52 -4.72
CA LEU A 67 -1.22 -19.55 -3.81
C LEU A 67 -2.31 -20.21 -2.95
N GLY A 68 -3.42 -19.51 -2.67
CA GLY A 68 -4.57 -20.02 -1.93
C GLY A 68 -5.31 -21.19 -2.59
N LEU A 69 -5.07 -21.45 -3.88
CA LEU A 69 -5.68 -22.56 -4.64
C LEU A 69 -4.87 -23.86 -4.62
N LYS A 70 -3.69 -23.91 -3.99
CA LYS A 70 -2.83 -25.12 -3.95
C LYS A 70 -2.74 -25.83 -2.59
N GLY A 71 -3.54 -25.41 -1.60
CA GLY A 71 -3.50 -25.94 -0.24
C GLY A 71 -4.69 -26.80 0.21
N TYR A 72 -5.67 -27.07 -0.65
CA TYR A 72 -6.82 -27.93 -0.35
C TYR A 72 -7.18 -28.78 -1.57
N LEU A 73 -6.43 -29.86 -1.79
CA LEU A 73 -6.86 -31.06 -2.50
C LEU A 73 -6.24 -32.26 -1.76
#